data_AF-A0A645AER1-F1
#
_entry.id   AF-A0A645AER1-F1
#
_cell.length_a   1.000
_cell.length_b   1.000
_cell.length_c   1.000
_cell.angle_alpha   90.00
_cell.angle_beta   90.00
_cell.angle_gamma   90.00
#
_symmetry.space_group_name_H-M   'P 1'
#
loop_
_entity.id
_entity.type
_entity.pdbx_description
1 polymer ?
#
loop_
_entity_poly.entity_id
_entity_poly.type
_entity_poly.pdbx_seq_one_letter_code
_entity_poly.pdbx_strand_id
1 'polypeptide(L)'
;MTGIAIVLYLNQTPSQPRERDYAYAASFYAFAIWVGMGVAGIVRLLQEYGKMKELPAAIITSVACLMVPIQMAGQTWDDHDRSDRYVCRDFGQNYLMSLQESGNPIIFTNGDNDTFPLWYNQETEGFRTDARTCNLSYLQTDWYIDQMKRPAYDSPSLPITWDRVEYVEGTNEYISIRPEIKNQIDALYAQADSSSNPESKIDVRKEFGDNPYELKNILKYWVRSDKEGLRVIPTDSIVVKIDKEAVKRSGMTIPEALGDSIPEYMHISLKGKRALYKSELMMLEMLANANWERPIYMAITVGGENRLNMDNHFVQEGLAYRFTPFDAQALGATIDSEKMYDNLMNKFKFGGINKAGIYIDENTMRMCYTHRRIFTQLITQLLKEGKKDKALKALEYCEKMIPASNVPYDYQNSAQSMAEAYYLLGQKAKGDKIMDALANKSMEYLIWYLSMSNQQLTISGQEFMYHIYLLDEEIKIMEKYKSKQASHYAGKLEELYSMYASRTKAQQ
;
A
#
# COMPACT_ATOMS: atom_id res chain seq x y z
N MET A 1 -4.89 30.15 -27.80
CA MET A 1 -5.83 29.14 -27.25
C MET A 1 -5.40 28.56 -25.90
N THR A 2 -4.32 29.02 -25.28
CA THR A 2 -3.72 28.34 -24.12
C THR A 2 -4.32 28.74 -22.77
N GLY A 3 -5.05 29.86 -22.70
CA GLY A 3 -5.67 30.40 -21.48
C GLY A 3 -7.15 30.00 -21.37
N ILE A 4 -8.08 30.96 -21.39
CA ILE A 4 -9.54 30.71 -21.27
C ILE A 4 -10.05 29.61 -22.21
N ALA A 5 -9.52 29.52 -23.44
CA ALA A 5 -9.91 28.49 -24.39
C ALA A 5 -9.55 27.06 -23.94
N ILE A 6 -8.45 26.84 -23.20
CA ILE A 6 -8.13 25.52 -22.65
C ILE A 6 -9.03 25.15 -21.48
N VAL A 7 -9.46 26.15 -20.70
CA VAL A 7 -10.45 25.98 -19.63
C VAL A 7 -11.78 25.50 -20.22
N LEU A 8 -12.24 26.14 -21.29
CA LEU A 8 -13.44 25.75 -22.02
C LEU A 8 -13.29 24.38 -22.69
N TYR A 9 -12.15 24.11 -23.34
CA TYR A 9 -11.90 22.85 -24.03
C TYR A 9 -11.83 21.65 -23.09
N LEU A 10 -11.07 21.78 -21.99
CA LEU A 10 -10.97 20.73 -20.98
C LEU A 10 -12.23 20.61 -20.12
N ASN A 11 -13.10 21.62 -20.15
CA ASN A 11 -14.34 21.71 -19.37
C ASN A 11 -14.14 21.26 -17.92
N GLN A 12 -13.10 21.81 -17.27
CA GLN A 12 -12.67 21.35 -15.96
C GLN A 12 -13.78 21.56 -14.93
N THR A 13 -14.16 20.49 -14.22
CA THR A 13 -15.10 20.60 -13.10
C THR A 13 -14.52 21.49 -12.00
N PRO A 14 -15.33 22.36 -11.36
CA PRO A 14 -14.89 23.12 -10.20
C PRO A 14 -14.36 22.18 -9.10
N SER A 15 -13.35 22.63 -8.35
CA SER A 15 -12.81 21.93 -7.16
C SER A 15 -12.21 20.55 -7.45
N GLN A 16 -11.20 20.48 -8.31
CA GLN A 16 -10.44 19.24 -8.49
C GLN A 16 -9.52 18.98 -7.29
N PRO A 17 -9.24 17.71 -6.96
CA PRO A 17 -8.41 17.35 -5.81
C PRO A 17 -6.92 17.70 -5.99
N ARG A 18 -6.52 18.21 -7.15
CA ARG A 18 -5.15 18.60 -7.47
C ARG A 18 -5.11 19.73 -8.48
N GLU A 19 -4.11 20.57 -8.34
CA GLU A 19 -3.75 21.58 -9.33
C GLU A 19 -3.22 20.88 -10.61
N ARG A 20 -3.51 21.47 -11.77
CA ARG A 20 -3.14 20.92 -13.08
C ARG A 20 -2.35 21.93 -13.90
N ASP A 21 -1.35 22.54 -13.29
CA ASP A 21 -0.55 23.61 -13.90
C ASP A 21 0.12 23.19 -15.20
N TYR A 22 0.42 21.88 -15.32
CA TYR A 22 0.92 21.27 -16.54
C TYR A 22 -0.01 21.46 -17.75
N ALA A 23 -1.33 21.57 -17.54
CA ALA A 23 -2.28 21.86 -18.62
C ALA A 23 -2.13 23.29 -19.16
N TYR A 24 -1.54 24.19 -18.37
CA TYR A 24 -1.36 25.60 -18.69
C TYR A 24 0.08 25.96 -19.08
N ALA A 25 0.99 24.98 -19.19
CA ALA A 25 2.39 25.19 -19.55
C ALA A 25 2.57 26.10 -20.80
N ALA A 26 1.75 25.86 -21.83
CA ALA A 26 1.78 26.65 -23.05
C ALA A 26 1.33 28.12 -22.85
N SER A 27 0.47 28.40 -21.86
CA SER A 27 0.12 29.77 -21.48
C SER A 27 1.27 30.51 -20.84
N PHE A 28 2.06 29.85 -20.00
CA PHE A 28 3.24 30.45 -19.41
C PHE A 28 4.28 30.80 -20.50
N TYR A 29 4.44 29.94 -21.50
CA TYR A 29 5.30 30.25 -22.66
C TYR A 29 4.80 31.47 -23.45
N ALA A 30 3.49 31.56 -23.72
CA ALA A 30 2.92 32.73 -24.38
C ALA A 30 3.10 34.01 -23.53
N PHE A 31 2.88 33.91 -22.21
CA PHE A 31 3.05 35.03 -21.29
C PHE A 31 4.50 35.53 -21.23
N ALA A 32 5.50 34.64 -21.31
CA ALA A 32 6.91 35.03 -21.35
C ALA A 32 7.25 35.93 -22.55
N ILE A 33 6.57 35.75 -23.71
CA ILE A 33 6.72 36.64 -24.87
C ILE A 33 6.22 38.05 -24.54
N TRP A 34 5.07 38.17 -23.86
CA TRP A 34 4.55 39.46 -23.40
C TRP A 34 5.47 40.14 -22.40
N VAL A 35 6.08 39.38 -21.49
CA VAL A 35 7.11 39.90 -20.58
C VAL A 35 8.29 40.47 -21.36
N GLY A 36 8.79 39.74 -22.38
CA GLY A 36 9.87 40.22 -23.24
C GLY A 36 9.53 41.51 -24.01
N MET A 37 8.30 41.61 -24.54
CA MET A 37 7.81 42.84 -25.15
C MET A 37 7.70 43.99 -24.12
N GLY A 38 7.29 43.69 -22.89
CA GLY A 38 7.25 44.65 -21.79
C GLY A 38 8.63 45.22 -21.45
N VAL A 39 9.66 44.37 -21.39
CA VAL A 39 11.06 44.77 -21.21
C VAL A 39 11.48 45.74 -22.32
N ALA A 40 11.21 45.40 -23.58
CA ALA A 40 11.51 46.28 -24.72
C ALA A 40 10.75 47.62 -24.63
N GLY A 41 9.51 47.61 -24.14
CA GLY A 41 8.71 48.81 -23.86
C GLY A 41 9.37 49.72 -22.81
N ILE A 42 9.86 49.16 -21.71
CA ILE A 42 10.58 49.93 -20.67
C ILE A 42 11.85 50.55 -21.24
N VAL A 43 12.61 49.82 -22.05
CA VAL A 43 13.80 50.36 -22.74
C VAL A 43 13.43 51.58 -23.59
N ARG A 44 12.33 51.51 -24.35
CA ARG A 44 11.82 52.66 -25.12
C ARG A 44 11.42 53.84 -24.24
N LEU A 45 10.73 53.61 -23.13
CA LEU A 45 10.35 54.68 -22.20
C LEU A 45 11.58 55.40 -21.62
N LEU A 46 12.64 54.66 -21.28
CA LEU A 46 13.90 55.25 -20.82
C LEU A 46 14.62 56.06 -21.91
N GLN A 47 14.52 55.64 -23.18
CA GLN A 47 15.05 56.42 -24.31
C GLN A 47 14.24 57.70 -24.53
N GLU A 48 12.91 57.62 -24.56
CA GLU A 48 12.03 58.73 -24.91
C GLU A 48 11.92 59.78 -23.79
N TYR A 49 11.69 59.33 -22.56
CA TYR A 49 11.45 60.19 -21.39
C TYR A 49 12.72 60.39 -20.55
N GLY A 50 13.52 59.34 -20.38
CA GLY A 50 14.80 59.42 -19.66
C GLY A 50 15.95 59.98 -20.50
N LYS A 51 15.73 60.19 -21.81
CA LYS A 51 16.73 60.68 -22.78
C LYS A 51 18.03 59.85 -22.80
N MET A 52 17.96 58.58 -22.39
CA MET A 52 19.10 57.67 -22.38
C MET A 52 19.41 57.13 -23.78
N LYS A 53 20.68 56.83 -24.04
CA LYS A 53 21.08 56.06 -25.24
C LYS A 53 20.61 54.60 -25.11
N GLU A 54 20.38 53.95 -26.24
CA GLU A 54 19.83 52.59 -26.33
C GLU A 54 20.60 51.57 -25.48
N LEU A 55 21.93 51.50 -25.65
CA LEU A 55 22.75 50.50 -24.96
C LEU A 55 22.68 50.64 -23.42
N PRO A 56 22.89 51.82 -22.81
CA PRO A 56 22.67 52.01 -21.37
C PRO A 56 21.24 51.69 -20.90
N ALA A 57 20.21 52.13 -21.64
CA ALA A 57 18.82 51.87 -21.28
C ALA A 57 18.52 50.36 -21.29
N ALA A 58 18.97 49.65 -22.33
CA ALA A 58 18.83 48.20 -22.44
C ALA A 58 19.52 47.47 -21.27
N ILE A 59 20.77 47.81 -20.97
CA ILE A 59 21.52 47.18 -19.87
C ILE A 59 20.81 47.41 -18.53
N ILE A 60 20.41 48.65 -18.22
CA ILE A 60 19.75 48.98 -16.95
C ILE A 60 18.43 48.22 -16.82
N THR A 61 17.59 48.23 -17.86
CA THR A 61 16.31 47.50 -17.84
C THR A 61 16.53 46.01 -17.70
N SER A 62 17.45 45.40 -18.47
CA SER A 62 17.73 43.97 -18.37
C SER A 62 18.22 43.57 -16.99
N VAL A 63 19.18 44.30 -16.40
CA VAL A 63 19.66 44.05 -15.04
C VAL A 63 18.54 44.18 -14.02
N ALA A 64 17.71 45.22 -14.13
CA ALA A 64 16.60 45.43 -13.21
C ALA A 64 15.55 44.31 -13.31
N CYS A 65 15.20 43.90 -14.53
CA CYS A 65 14.24 42.83 -14.77
C CYS A 65 14.78 41.46 -14.36
N LEU A 66 16.09 41.22 -14.43
CA LEU A 66 16.73 39.99 -13.95
C LEU A 66 16.65 39.82 -12.42
N MET A 67 16.51 40.91 -11.66
CA MET A 67 16.34 40.80 -10.21
C MET A 67 15.10 39.98 -9.83
N VAL A 68 14.06 39.99 -10.66
CA VAL A 68 12.82 39.22 -10.40
C VAL A 68 13.07 37.71 -10.46
N PRO A 69 13.53 37.10 -11.58
CA PRO A 69 13.81 35.66 -11.60
C PRO A 69 14.97 35.27 -10.69
N ILE A 70 15.95 36.15 -10.43
CA ILE A 70 17.01 35.88 -9.44
C ILE A 70 16.41 35.76 -8.04
N GLN A 71 15.52 36.67 -7.65
CA GLN A 71 14.85 36.59 -6.35
C GLN A 71 13.95 35.36 -6.27
N MET A 72 13.17 35.07 -7.33
CA MET A 72 12.34 33.87 -7.36
C MET A 72 13.18 32.60 -7.21
N ALA A 73 14.20 32.43 -8.04
CA ALA A 73 15.10 31.28 -7.95
C ALA A 73 15.79 31.22 -6.58
N GLY A 74 16.34 32.33 -6.08
CA GLY A 74 17.03 32.36 -4.79
C GLY A 74 16.14 32.03 -3.59
N GLN A 75 14.83 32.29 -3.67
CA GLN A 75 13.88 31.98 -2.59
C GLN A 75 13.21 30.63 -2.72
N THR A 76 13.16 30.04 -3.92
CA THR A 76 12.36 28.81 -4.15
C THR A 76 13.16 27.65 -4.70
N TRP A 77 14.47 27.79 -4.92
CA TRP A 77 15.29 26.74 -5.51
C TRP A 77 15.32 25.48 -4.66
N ASP A 78 15.54 25.61 -3.35
CA ASP A 78 15.56 24.49 -2.40
C ASP A 78 14.17 23.85 -2.24
N ASP A 79 13.11 24.65 -2.22
CA ASP A 79 11.72 24.17 -2.19
C ASP A 79 11.34 23.34 -3.42
N HIS A 80 11.96 23.61 -4.58
CA HIS A 80 11.69 22.95 -5.85
C HIS A 80 12.78 21.95 -6.27
N ASP A 81 13.91 21.91 -5.56
CA ASP A 81 14.95 20.93 -5.84
C ASP A 81 14.42 19.53 -5.53
N ARG A 82 14.49 18.67 -6.53
CA ARG A 82 14.12 17.25 -6.44
C ARG A 82 15.32 16.35 -6.72
N SER A 83 16.53 16.93 -6.74
CA SER A 83 17.78 16.18 -6.86
C SER A 83 17.87 15.12 -5.76
N ASP A 84 18.42 13.96 -6.12
CA ASP A 84 18.60 12.81 -5.22
C ASP A 84 17.32 12.22 -4.60
N ARG A 85 16.14 12.66 -5.03
CA ARG A 85 14.85 12.13 -4.57
C ARG A 85 14.46 10.90 -5.39
N TYR A 86 14.91 9.73 -4.96
CA TYR A 86 14.63 8.45 -5.62
C TYR A 86 13.59 7.57 -4.91
N VAL A 87 12.96 8.08 -3.85
CA VAL A 87 12.05 7.33 -2.97
C VAL A 87 10.95 6.60 -3.74
N CYS A 88 10.22 7.28 -4.61
CA CYS A 88 9.10 6.67 -5.32
C CYS A 88 9.56 5.53 -6.24
N ARG A 89 10.66 5.72 -6.97
CA ARG A 89 11.26 4.68 -7.83
C ARG A 89 11.71 3.50 -6.99
N ASP A 90 12.54 3.75 -5.99
CA ASP A 90 13.16 2.71 -5.17
C ASP A 90 12.13 1.92 -4.36
N PHE A 91 11.11 2.59 -3.82
CA PHE A 91 10.00 1.91 -3.13
C PHE A 91 9.13 1.11 -4.09
N GLY A 92 8.94 1.58 -5.33
CA GLY A 92 8.34 0.76 -6.40
C GLY A 92 9.16 -0.50 -6.68
N GLN A 93 10.50 -0.40 -6.73
CA GLN A 93 11.38 -1.56 -6.88
C GLN A 93 11.27 -2.51 -5.69
N ASN A 94 11.14 -1.99 -4.46
CA ASN A 94 11.06 -2.82 -3.26
C ASN A 94 9.82 -3.74 -3.25
N TYR A 95 8.69 -3.32 -3.82
CA TYR A 95 7.55 -4.22 -4.02
C TYR A 95 7.94 -5.40 -4.91
N LEU A 96 8.58 -5.12 -6.05
CA LEU A 96 9.04 -6.16 -6.98
C LEU A 96 10.16 -7.02 -6.37
N MET A 97 11.05 -6.45 -5.55
CA MET A 97 12.10 -7.17 -4.81
C MET A 97 11.53 -8.08 -3.71
N SER A 98 10.30 -7.81 -3.24
CA SER A 98 9.63 -8.68 -2.28
C SER A 98 9.15 -10.00 -2.92
N LEU A 99 8.99 -10.02 -4.24
CA LEU A 99 8.46 -11.16 -4.97
C LEU A 99 9.55 -12.21 -5.19
N GLN A 100 9.17 -13.49 -5.11
CA GLN A 100 10.05 -14.60 -5.48
C GLN A 100 10.67 -14.38 -6.87
N GLU A 101 11.97 -14.65 -6.99
CA GLU A 101 12.77 -14.39 -8.21
C GLU A 101 12.43 -15.35 -9.36
N SER A 102 11.81 -16.49 -9.05
CA SER A 102 11.45 -17.53 -10.01
C SER A 102 9.95 -17.82 -9.98
N GLY A 103 9.44 -18.36 -11.08
CA GLY A 103 8.02 -18.74 -11.22
C GLY A 103 7.12 -17.64 -11.76
N ASN A 104 7.66 -16.52 -12.28
CA ASN A 104 6.91 -15.43 -12.92
C ASN A 104 5.77 -14.89 -12.03
N PRO A 105 6.10 -14.33 -10.84
CA PRO A 105 5.11 -14.03 -9.82
C PRO A 105 4.07 -13.01 -10.30
N ILE A 106 2.86 -13.11 -9.75
CA ILE A 106 1.77 -12.16 -9.95
C ILE A 106 1.67 -11.34 -8.67
N ILE A 107 1.62 -10.01 -8.77
CA ILE A 107 1.32 -9.14 -7.64
C ILE A 107 0.03 -8.36 -7.93
N PHE A 108 -0.93 -8.49 -7.01
CA PHE A 108 -2.14 -7.68 -7.00
C PHE A 108 -1.89 -6.36 -6.29
N THR A 109 -2.29 -5.27 -6.94
CA THR A 109 -2.24 -3.90 -6.43
C THR A 109 -3.63 -3.28 -6.46
N ASN A 110 -3.83 -2.19 -5.72
CA ASN A 110 -5.10 -1.50 -5.68
C ASN A 110 -4.91 0.02 -5.62
N GLY A 111 -5.02 0.64 -6.80
CA GLY A 111 -4.94 2.08 -6.98
C GLY A 111 -3.59 2.58 -7.50
N ASP A 112 -3.44 3.90 -7.52
CA ASP A 112 -2.36 4.56 -8.25
C ASP A 112 -1.01 4.46 -7.51
N ASN A 113 -1.04 4.57 -6.17
CA ASN A 113 0.16 4.70 -5.33
C ASN A 113 0.99 3.41 -5.22
N ASP A 114 0.41 2.25 -5.50
CA ASP A 114 1.13 0.96 -5.56
C ASP A 114 1.25 0.41 -6.99
N THR A 115 0.36 0.78 -7.92
CA THR A 115 0.44 0.29 -9.31
C THR A 115 1.46 1.06 -10.16
N PHE A 116 1.40 2.39 -10.16
CA PHE A 116 2.22 3.18 -11.07
C PHE A 116 3.72 3.12 -10.79
N PRO A 117 4.20 3.08 -9.53
CA PRO A 117 5.63 2.88 -9.26
C PRO A 117 6.14 1.53 -9.75
N LEU A 118 5.33 0.48 -9.70
CA LEU A 118 5.70 -0.86 -10.19
C LEU A 118 5.78 -0.84 -11.71
N TRP A 119 4.76 -0.33 -12.39
CA TRP A 119 4.77 -0.17 -13.85
C TRP A 119 5.92 0.72 -14.31
N TYR A 120 6.18 1.84 -13.65
CA TYR A 120 7.34 2.68 -13.98
C TYR A 120 8.64 1.88 -13.97
N ASN A 121 8.87 1.07 -12.94
CA ASN A 121 10.06 0.25 -12.85
C ASN A 121 10.14 -0.83 -13.93
N GLN A 122 9.02 -1.41 -14.34
CA GLN A 122 8.99 -2.41 -15.41
C GLN A 122 9.17 -1.77 -16.80
N GLU A 123 8.41 -0.71 -17.09
CA GLU A 123 8.32 -0.03 -18.38
C GLU A 123 9.54 0.84 -18.69
N THR A 124 10.08 1.52 -17.68
CA THR A 124 11.15 2.52 -17.86
C THR A 124 12.50 2.01 -17.38
N GLU A 125 12.55 1.36 -16.22
CA GLU A 125 13.81 0.88 -15.62
C GLU A 125 14.16 -0.55 -16.06
N GLY A 126 13.25 -1.26 -16.74
CA GLY A 126 13.44 -2.65 -17.16
C GLY A 126 13.64 -3.64 -16.00
N PHE A 127 13.12 -3.32 -14.82
CA PHE A 127 13.33 -4.10 -13.60
C PHE A 127 12.19 -5.09 -13.34
N ARG A 128 12.53 -6.37 -13.09
CA ARG A 128 11.57 -7.45 -12.79
C ARG A 128 10.44 -7.56 -13.83
N THR A 129 10.82 -7.56 -15.11
CA THR A 129 9.93 -7.75 -16.26
C THR A 129 9.32 -9.17 -16.34
N ASP A 130 9.84 -10.11 -15.53
CA ASP A 130 9.28 -11.45 -15.30
C ASP A 130 7.98 -11.44 -14.48
N ALA A 131 7.85 -10.48 -13.56
CA ALA A 131 6.71 -10.36 -12.66
C ALA A 131 5.51 -9.70 -13.36
N ARG A 132 4.29 -10.06 -12.97
CA ARG A 132 3.07 -9.41 -13.48
C ARG A 132 2.40 -8.55 -12.41
N THR A 133 2.40 -7.24 -12.62
CA THR A 133 1.62 -6.28 -11.84
C THR A 133 0.18 -6.24 -12.35
N CYS A 134 -0.79 -6.60 -11.50
CA CYS A 134 -2.21 -6.68 -11.82
C CYS A 134 -3.05 -5.79 -10.89
N ASN A 135 -3.57 -4.67 -11.43
CA ASN A 135 -4.39 -3.73 -10.67
C ASN A 135 -5.84 -4.22 -10.58
N LEU A 136 -6.34 -4.40 -9.35
CA LEU A 136 -7.68 -4.94 -9.10
C LEU A 136 -8.81 -4.00 -9.54
N SER A 137 -8.60 -2.69 -9.48
CA SER A 137 -9.59 -1.70 -9.94
C SER A 137 -9.82 -1.79 -11.45
N TYR A 138 -8.78 -2.12 -12.23
CA TYR A 138 -8.91 -2.35 -13.67
C TYR A 138 -9.34 -3.77 -14.02
N LEU A 139 -9.09 -4.76 -13.15
CA LEU A 139 -9.48 -6.17 -13.34
C LEU A 139 -11.00 -6.40 -13.40
N GLN A 140 -11.80 -5.37 -13.15
CA GLN A 140 -13.25 -5.36 -13.41
C GLN A 140 -13.61 -5.14 -14.89
N THR A 141 -12.65 -4.68 -15.71
CA THR A 141 -12.90 -4.30 -17.11
C THR A 141 -12.42 -5.36 -18.09
N ASP A 142 -13.19 -5.58 -19.15
CA ASP A 142 -12.93 -6.61 -20.14
C ASP A 142 -11.63 -6.36 -20.93
N TRP A 143 -11.35 -5.11 -21.30
CA TRP A 143 -10.12 -4.73 -21.99
C TRP A 143 -8.86 -4.99 -21.15
N TYR A 144 -8.93 -4.83 -19.83
CA TYR A 144 -7.78 -5.08 -18.96
C TYR A 144 -7.57 -6.58 -18.77
N ILE A 145 -8.66 -7.37 -18.66
CA ILE A 145 -8.58 -8.83 -18.67
C ILE A 145 -7.96 -9.31 -20.00
N ASP A 146 -8.36 -8.74 -21.14
CA ASP A 146 -7.76 -9.02 -22.45
C ASP A 146 -6.25 -8.73 -22.48
N GLN A 147 -5.78 -7.67 -21.79
CA GLN A 147 -4.36 -7.37 -21.64
C GLN A 147 -3.65 -8.39 -20.73
N MET A 148 -4.25 -8.75 -19.60
CA MET A 148 -3.68 -9.73 -18.67
C MET A 148 -3.55 -11.13 -19.26
N LYS A 149 -4.42 -11.47 -20.22
CA LYS A 149 -4.35 -12.73 -20.98
C LYS A 149 -3.27 -12.75 -22.06
N ARG A 150 -2.53 -11.65 -22.27
CA ARG A 150 -1.39 -11.60 -23.19
C ARG A 150 -0.07 -11.65 -22.44
N PRO A 151 0.98 -12.30 -22.97
CA PRO A 151 2.34 -12.10 -22.47
C PRO A 151 2.69 -10.60 -22.46
N ALA A 152 3.46 -10.16 -21.48
CA ALA A 152 4.03 -8.81 -21.45
C ALA A 152 5.46 -8.92 -20.95
N TYR A 153 6.40 -8.38 -21.74
CA TYR A 153 7.83 -8.58 -21.54
C TYR A 153 8.18 -10.07 -21.40
N ASP A 154 8.88 -10.42 -20.33
CA ASP A 154 9.28 -11.80 -20.00
C ASP A 154 8.19 -12.55 -19.21
N SER A 155 7.14 -11.86 -18.78
CA SER A 155 6.03 -12.45 -18.04
C SER A 155 5.05 -13.18 -18.98
N PRO A 156 4.77 -14.48 -18.79
CA PRO A 156 3.74 -15.17 -19.56
C PRO A 156 2.35 -14.60 -19.25
N SER A 157 1.37 -14.90 -20.10
CA SER A 157 -0.05 -14.55 -19.87
C SER A 157 -0.50 -15.00 -18.49
N LEU A 158 -1.37 -14.22 -17.84
CA LEU A 158 -1.98 -14.66 -16.58
C LEU A 158 -2.80 -15.94 -16.82
N PRO A 159 -2.88 -16.85 -15.83
CA PRO A 159 -3.52 -18.15 -15.98
C PRO A 159 -5.06 -18.00 -15.92
N ILE A 160 -5.61 -17.28 -16.90
CA ILE A 160 -7.04 -17.02 -17.07
C ILE A 160 -7.50 -17.78 -18.31
N THR A 161 -8.33 -18.79 -18.11
CA THR A 161 -8.81 -19.71 -19.16
C THR A 161 -10.17 -19.33 -19.73
N TRP A 162 -10.77 -18.25 -19.23
CA TRP A 162 -12.10 -17.80 -19.65
C TRP A 162 -12.06 -17.27 -21.08
N ASP A 163 -13.09 -17.54 -21.87
CA ASP A 163 -13.30 -16.92 -23.16
C ASP A 163 -13.80 -15.48 -23.02
N ARG A 164 -13.52 -14.64 -24.02
CA ARG A 164 -13.88 -13.21 -23.96
C ARG A 164 -15.35 -12.97 -23.70
N VAL A 165 -16.22 -13.83 -24.24
CA VAL A 165 -17.67 -13.77 -24.04
C VAL A 165 -18.09 -14.01 -22.59
N GLU A 166 -17.25 -14.60 -21.75
CA GLU A 166 -17.54 -14.89 -20.34
C GLU A 166 -17.17 -13.73 -19.40
N TYR A 167 -16.48 -12.70 -19.89
CA TYR A 167 -16.08 -11.53 -19.08
C TYR A 167 -16.25 -10.17 -19.78
N VAL A 168 -16.80 -10.14 -21.01
CA VAL A 168 -17.20 -8.88 -21.65
C VAL A 168 -18.22 -8.13 -20.79
N GLU A 169 -18.26 -6.80 -20.94
CA GLU A 169 -19.20 -5.94 -20.25
C GLU A 169 -20.64 -6.53 -20.25
N GLY A 170 -21.26 -6.58 -19.07
CA GLY A 170 -22.60 -7.13 -18.86
C GLY A 170 -22.64 -8.63 -18.56
N THR A 171 -21.51 -9.34 -18.66
CA THR A 171 -21.40 -10.78 -18.33
C THR A 171 -20.56 -10.99 -17.08
N ASN A 172 -21.08 -11.79 -16.13
CA ASN A 172 -20.40 -12.15 -14.88
C ASN A 172 -19.88 -10.96 -14.07
N GLU A 173 -20.55 -9.80 -14.17
CA GLU A 173 -20.23 -8.59 -13.39
C GLU A 173 -20.49 -8.79 -11.89
N TYR A 174 -21.50 -9.60 -11.59
CA TYR A 174 -22.01 -9.85 -10.26
C TYR A 174 -22.59 -11.26 -10.21
N ILE A 175 -22.00 -12.13 -9.40
CA ILE A 175 -22.47 -13.50 -9.19
C ILE A 175 -22.90 -13.65 -7.74
N SER A 176 -24.19 -13.89 -7.52
CA SER A 176 -24.76 -14.01 -6.17
C SER A 176 -24.22 -15.25 -5.46
N ILE A 177 -23.91 -15.11 -4.17
CA ILE A 177 -23.60 -16.22 -3.28
C ILE A 177 -24.91 -16.72 -2.69
N ARG A 178 -25.22 -18.01 -2.88
CA ARG A 178 -26.50 -18.65 -2.54
C ARG A 178 -26.27 -19.93 -1.71
N PRO A 179 -25.81 -19.81 -0.45
CA PRO A 179 -25.45 -20.96 0.38
C PRO A 179 -26.62 -21.89 0.68
N GLU A 180 -27.86 -21.41 0.57
CA GLU A 180 -29.06 -22.23 0.75
C GLU A 180 -29.21 -23.34 -0.31
N ILE A 181 -28.56 -23.19 -1.48
CA ILE A 181 -28.53 -24.21 -2.53
C ILE A 181 -27.72 -25.44 -2.09
N LYS A 182 -26.75 -25.25 -1.18
CA LYS A 182 -25.86 -26.30 -0.67
C LYS A 182 -26.64 -27.54 -0.21
N ASN A 183 -27.70 -27.36 0.57
CA ASN A 183 -28.49 -28.47 1.12
C ASN A 183 -29.19 -29.30 0.02
N GLN A 184 -29.61 -28.65 -1.06
CA GLN A 184 -30.24 -29.34 -2.19
C GLN A 184 -29.21 -30.16 -2.97
N ILE A 185 -28.02 -29.59 -3.18
CA ILE A 185 -26.91 -30.28 -3.85
C ILE A 185 -26.42 -31.46 -3.01
N ASP A 186 -26.22 -31.29 -1.70
CA ASP A 186 -25.85 -32.38 -0.80
C ASP A 186 -26.86 -33.54 -0.87
N ALA A 187 -28.15 -33.23 -0.89
CA ALA A 187 -29.21 -34.25 -1.01
C ALA A 187 -29.17 -34.99 -2.36
N LEU A 188 -28.93 -34.28 -3.47
CA LEU A 188 -28.80 -34.88 -4.80
C LEU A 188 -27.60 -35.84 -4.89
N TYR A 189 -26.44 -35.44 -4.36
CA TYR A 189 -25.26 -36.30 -4.32
C TYR A 189 -25.47 -37.52 -3.41
N ALA A 190 -26.06 -37.33 -2.23
CA ALA A 190 -26.37 -38.44 -1.31
C ALA A 190 -27.36 -39.44 -1.94
N GLN A 191 -28.39 -38.96 -2.64
CA GLN A 191 -29.33 -39.80 -3.36
C GLN A 191 -28.66 -40.56 -4.52
N ALA A 192 -27.83 -39.87 -5.30
CA ALA A 192 -27.09 -40.50 -6.38
C ALA A 192 -26.12 -41.57 -5.86
N ASP A 193 -25.41 -41.30 -4.77
CA ASP A 193 -24.42 -42.21 -4.19
C ASP A 193 -25.05 -43.44 -3.52
N SER A 194 -26.26 -43.31 -2.98
CA SER A 194 -27.06 -44.41 -2.41
C SER A 194 -27.86 -45.20 -3.44
N SER A 195 -28.07 -44.66 -4.65
CA SER A 195 -28.75 -45.34 -5.73
C SER A 195 -27.96 -46.54 -6.23
N SER A 196 -28.66 -47.66 -6.46
CA SER A 196 -28.12 -48.85 -7.12
C SER A 196 -27.98 -48.66 -8.63
N ASN A 197 -28.53 -47.58 -9.21
CA ASN A 197 -28.35 -47.24 -10.62
C ASN A 197 -27.04 -46.46 -10.82
N PRO A 198 -26.05 -46.99 -11.55
CA PRO A 198 -24.82 -46.26 -11.86
C PRO A 198 -25.06 -44.96 -12.63
N GLU A 199 -26.12 -44.88 -13.43
CA GLU A 199 -26.44 -43.69 -14.25
C GLU A 199 -26.72 -42.46 -13.39
N SER A 200 -27.43 -42.60 -12.25
CA SER A 200 -27.72 -41.45 -11.39
C SER A 200 -26.46 -40.80 -10.79
N LYS A 201 -25.40 -41.59 -10.58
CA LYS A 201 -24.09 -41.07 -10.14
C LYS A 201 -23.39 -40.29 -11.24
N ILE A 202 -23.51 -40.78 -12.48
CA ILE A 202 -22.94 -40.15 -13.67
C ILE A 202 -23.68 -38.86 -13.99
N ASP A 203 -25.01 -38.86 -13.92
CA ASP A 203 -25.84 -37.70 -14.27
C ASP A 203 -25.58 -36.51 -13.35
N VAL A 204 -25.59 -36.73 -12.03
CA VAL A 204 -25.32 -35.65 -11.05
C VAL A 204 -23.90 -35.10 -11.20
N ARG A 205 -22.90 -35.97 -11.39
CA ARG A 205 -21.50 -35.54 -11.60
C ARG A 205 -21.26 -34.92 -12.97
N LYS A 206 -22.05 -35.28 -13.99
CA LYS A 206 -22.02 -34.61 -15.29
C LYS A 206 -22.61 -33.21 -15.21
N GLU A 207 -23.64 -33.04 -14.38
CA GLU A 207 -24.33 -31.77 -14.19
C GLU A 207 -23.55 -30.77 -13.32
N PHE A 208 -23.07 -31.22 -12.16
CA PHE A 208 -22.46 -30.36 -11.14
C PHE A 208 -21.00 -30.68 -10.86
N GLY A 209 -20.39 -31.63 -11.57
CA GLY A 209 -19.00 -32.05 -11.44
C GLY A 209 -18.72 -32.99 -10.26
N ASP A 210 -17.45 -33.28 -9.96
CA ASP A 210 -17.11 -34.28 -8.94
C ASP A 210 -17.21 -33.76 -7.51
N ASN A 211 -16.81 -32.50 -7.30
CA ASN A 211 -16.93 -31.81 -6.01
C ASN A 211 -17.58 -30.44 -6.26
N PRO A 212 -18.87 -30.28 -5.94
CA PRO A 212 -19.62 -29.05 -6.25
C PRO A 212 -19.14 -27.81 -5.48
N TYR A 213 -18.26 -27.99 -4.48
CA TYR A 213 -17.72 -26.93 -3.64
C TYR A 213 -16.25 -26.62 -3.91
N GLU A 214 -15.62 -27.37 -4.83
CA GLU A 214 -14.25 -27.11 -5.26
C GLU A 214 -14.21 -25.91 -6.22
N LEU A 215 -13.17 -25.08 -6.11
CA LEU A 215 -13.10 -23.82 -6.83
C LEU A 215 -13.16 -23.97 -8.36
N LYS A 216 -12.35 -24.84 -8.97
CA LYS A 216 -12.40 -25.08 -10.43
C LYS A 216 -13.79 -25.56 -10.85
N ASN A 217 -14.40 -26.40 -10.02
CA ASN A 217 -15.74 -26.91 -10.26
C ASN A 217 -16.80 -25.80 -10.26
N ILE A 218 -16.78 -24.93 -9.24
CA ILE A 218 -17.67 -23.76 -9.14
C ILE A 218 -17.49 -22.86 -10.37
N LEU A 219 -16.25 -22.52 -10.73
CA LEU A 219 -16.00 -21.65 -11.88
C LEU A 219 -16.54 -22.26 -13.19
N LYS A 220 -16.36 -23.57 -13.40
CA LYS A 220 -16.78 -24.27 -14.62
C LYS A 220 -18.28 -24.54 -14.72
N TYR A 221 -18.87 -25.18 -13.72
CA TYR A 221 -20.24 -25.71 -13.79
C TYR A 221 -21.31 -24.72 -13.33
N TRP A 222 -20.92 -23.69 -12.57
CA TRP A 222 -21.84 -22.70 -12.01
C TRP A 222 -21.62 -21.32 -12.62
N VAL A 223 -20.48 -20.69 -12.34
CA VAL A 223 -20.20 -19.30 -12.76
C VAL A 223 -20.25 -19.15 -14.29
N ARG A 224 -19.61 -20.07 -15.01
CA ARG A 224 -19.55 -20.09 -16.48
C ARG A 224 -20.64 -20.93 -17.12
N SER A 225 -21.68 -21.31 -16.36
CA SER A 225 -22.78 -22.10 -16.89
C SER A 225 -23.57 -21.34 -17.95
N ASP A 226 -23.96 -22.04 -19.01
CA ASP A 226 -24.91 -21.58 -20.02
C ASP A 226 -26.37 -21.77 -19.58
N LYS A 227 -26.60 -22.52 -18.49
CA LYS A 227 -27.93 -22.85 -17.97
C LYS A 227 -28.50 -21.73 -17.11
N GLU A 228 -29.77 -21.44 -17.34
CA GLU A 228 -30.54 -20.49 -16.54
C GLU A 228 -30.61 -20.97 -15.08
N GLY A 229 -30.33 -20.07 -14.13
CA GLY A 229 -30.36 -20.37 -12.69
C GLY A 229 -29.07 -20.93 -12.07
N LEU A 230 -28.08 -21.37 -12.87
CA LEU A 230 -26.81 -21.91 -12.34
C LEU A 230 -25.69 -20.89 -12.16
N ARG A 231 -25.85 -19.65 -12.66
CA ARG A 231 -24.87 -18.55 -12.51
C ARG A 231 -24.87 -17.95 -11.10
N VAL A 232 -24.54 -18.77 -10.12
CA VAL A 232 -24.51 -18.47 -8.68
C VAL A 232 -23.33 -19.21 -8.03
N ILE A 233 -22.88 -18.76 -6.86
CA ILE A 233 -21.97 -19.55 -6.02
C ILE A 233 -22.84 -20.38 -5.05
N PRO A 234 -22.82 -21.72 -5.10
CA PRO A 234 -23.77 -22.56 -4.35
C PRO A 234 -23.42 -22.73 -2.87
N THR A 235 -22.37 -22.07 -2.38
CA THR A 235 -21.85 -22.23 -1.01
C THR A 235 -21.14 -20.95 -0.55
N ASP A 236 -21.03 -20.76 0.76
CA ASP A 236 -20.18 -19.72 1.37
C ASP A 236 -18.81 -20.27 1.82
N SER A 237 -18.52 -21.54 1.52
CA SER A 237 -17.27 -22.22 1.89
C SER A 237 -16.70 -22.95 0.69
N ILE A 238 -15.75 -22.31 0.00
CA ILE A 238 -15.06 -22.88 -1.16
C ILE A 238 -13.88 -23.72 -0.67
N VAL A 239 -13.60 -24.83 -1.37
CA VAL A 239 -12.36 -25.59 -1.18
C VAL A 239 -11.48 -25.54 -2.43
N VAL A 240 -10.17 -25.51 -2.25
CA VAL A 240 -9.18 -25.60 -3.34
C VAL A 240 -8.34 -26.84 -3.07
N LYS A 241 -8.33 -27.79 -4.00
CA LYS A 241 -7.50 -29.01 -3.85
C LYS A 241 -6.03 -28.65 -3.96
N ILE A 242 -5.22 -29.09 -3.00
CA ILE A 242 -3.80 -28.77 -2.94
C ILE A 242 -2.99 -29.87 -3.65
N ASP A 243 -2.21 -29.48 -4.66
CA ASP A 243 -1.12 -30.29 -5.18
C ASP A 243 0.10 -30.17 -4.25
N LYS A 244 0.27 -31.16 -3.38
CA LYS A 244 1.33 -31.18 -2.36
C LYS A 244 2.73 -31.12 -2.97
N GLU A 245 2.92 -31.73 -4.13
CA GLU A 245 4.23 -31.75 -4.79
C GLU A 245 4.50 -30.40 -5.48
N ALA A 246 3.48 -29.74 -6.04
CA ALA A 246 3.63 -28.39 -6.56
C ALA A 246 3.93 -27.36 -5.44
N VAL A 247 3.29 -27.50 -4.27
CA VAL A 247 3.63 -26.68 -3.09
C VAL A 247 5.11 -26.83 -2.73
N LYS A 248 5.64 -28.06 -2.66
CA LYS A 248 7.07 -28.31 -2.39
C LYS A 248 7.98 -27.73 -3.47
N ARG A 249 7.61 -27.85 -4.75
CA ARG A 249 8.38 -27.28 -5.88
C ARG A 249 8.33 -25.76 -5.94
N SER A 250 7.32 -25.12 -5.36
CA SER A 250 7.13 -23.66 -5.43
C SER A 250 8.19 -22.84 -4.68
N GLY A 251 8.93 -23.45 -3.76
CA GLY A 251 9.88 -22.76 -2.89
C GLY A 251 9.23 -21.87 -1.80
N MET A 252 7.92 -22.02 -1.56
CA MET A 252 7.29 -21.37 -0.40
C MET A 252 7.72 -22.05 0.91
N THR A 253 7.85 -21.25 1.96
CA THR A 253 8.13 -21.77 3.30
C THR A 253 6.90 -22.49 3.83
N ILE A 254 7.08 -23.75 4.25
CA ILE A 254 6.04 -24.54 4.90
C ILE A 254 6.09 -24.23 6.39
N PRO A 255 4.98 -23.83 7.04
CA PRO A 255 4.95 -23.60 8.48
C PRO A 255 5.45 -24.80 9.27
N GLU A 256 6.39 -24.59 10.20
CA GLU A 256 7.00 -25.68 11.00
C GLU A 256 5.95 -26.51 11.76
N ALA A 257 4.87 -25.87 12.21
CA ALA A 257 3.76 -26.51 12.92
C ALA A 257 3.05 -27.60 12.10
N LEU A 258 3.20 -27.61 10.77
CA LEU A 258 2.63 -28.66 9.91
C LEU A 258 3.55 -29.89 9.78
N GLY A 259 4.84 -29.78 10.13
CA GLY A 259 5.83 -30.83 9.86
C GLY A 259 5.80 -31.26 8.39
N ASP A 260 5.64 -32.56 8.14
CA ASP A 260 5.52 -33.12 6.78
C ASP A 260 4.08 -33.13 6.21
N SER A 261 3.10 -32.62 6.97
CA SER A 261 1.68 -32.73 6.65
C SER A 261 1.12 -31.49 5.93
N ILE A 262 1.11 -31.53 4.60
CA ILE A 262 0.35 -30.55 3.80
C ILE A 262 -1.13 -30.98 3.75
N PRO A 263 -2.09 -30.10 4.07
CA PRO A 263 -3.53 -30.39 3.96
C PRO A 263 -3.94 -30.84 2.55
N GLU A 264 -5.04 -31.59 2.44
CA GLU A 264 -5.58 -31.95 1.11
C GLU A 264 -6.31 -30.77 0.45
N TYR A 265 -6.96 -29.93 1.24
CA TYR A 265 -7.74 -28.79 0.79
C TYR A 265 -7.33 -27.52 1.53
N MET A 266 -7.31 -26.42 0.79
CA MET A 266 -7.36 -25.06 1.31
C MET A 266 -8.82 -24.62 1.37
N HIS A 267 -9.21 -23.85 2.39
CA HIS A 267 -10.59 -23.37 2.57
C HIS A 267 -10.66 -21.85 2.39
N ILE A 268 -11.60 -21.38 1.57
CA ILE A 268 -11.87 -19.94 1.37
C ILE A 268 -13.29 -19.65 1.86
N SER A 269 -13.40 -18.75 2.83
CA SER A 269 -14.68 -18.34 3.42
C SER A 269 -15.27 -17.13 2.69
N LEU A 270 -16.47 -17.29 2.13
CA LEU A 270 -17.25 -16.20 1.56
C LEU A 270 -18.32 -15.65 2.52
N LYS A 271 -18.27 -16.05 3.80
CA LYS A 271 -19.21 -15.57 4.82
C LYS A 271 -19.24 -14.05 4.87
N GLY A 272 -20.45 -13.51 5.00
CA GLY A 272 -20.69 -12.06 5.01
C GLY A 272 -20.70 -11.40 3.63
N LYS A 273 -20.30 -12.09 2.55
CA LYS A 273 -20.41 -11.58 1.18
C LYS A 273 -21.74 -12.00 0.56
N ARG A 274 -22.37 -11.07 -0.18
CA ARG A 274 -23.62 -11.34 -0.93
C ARG A 274 -23.38 -11.81 -2.35
N ALA A 275 -22.24 -11.45 -2.91
CA ALA A 275 -21.83 -11.80 -4.26
C ALA A 275 -20.31 -11.68 -4.44
N LEU A 276 -19.85 -12.18 -5.57
CA LEU A 276 -18.53 -11.95 -6.13
C LEU A 276 -18.63 -11.09 -7.38
N TYR A 277 -17.74 -10.10 -7.48
CA TYR A 277 -17.59 -9.24 -8.65
C TYR A 277 -16.53 -9.79 -9.61
N LYS A 278 -16.48 -9.26 -10.83
CA LYS A 278 -15.59 -9.78 -11.89
C LYS A 278 -14.11 -9.82 -11.48
N SER A 279 -13.58 -8.79 -10.83
CA SER A 279 -12.18 -8.82 -10.35
C SER A 279 -11.92 -9.97 -9.38
N GLU A 280 -12.87 -10.26 -8.48
CA GLU A 280 -12.79 -11.34 -7.51
C GLU A 280 -12.85 -12.72 -8.21
N LEU A 281 -13.72 -12.85 -9.21
CA LEU A 281 -13.79 -14.06 -10.04
C LEU A 281 -12.49 -14.29 -10.81
N MET A 282 -11.85 -13.23 -11.33
CA MET A 282 -10.56 -13.32 -12.00
C MET A 282 -9.42 -13.69 -11.04
N MET A 283 -9.43 -13.16 -9.82
CA MET A 283 -8.49 -13.59 -8.77
C MET A 283 -8.63 -15.08 -8.47
N LEU A 284 -9.86 -15.56 -8.31
CA LEU A 284 -10.16 -16.96 -8.06
C LEU A 284 -9.78 -17.86 -9.26
N GLU A 285 -10.05 -17.42 -10.49
CA GLU A 285 -9.62 -18.12 -11.71
C GLU A 285 -8.10 -18.25 -11.76
N MET A 286 -7.37 -17.18 -11.47
CA MET A 286 -5.91 -17.23 -11.43
C MET A 286 -5.40 -18.15 -10.33
N LEU A 287 -6.00 -18.12 -9.15
CA LEU A 287 -5.67 -19.01 -8.05
C LEU A 287 -5.88 -20.48 -8.43
N ALA A 288 -7.02 -20.78 -9.06
CA ALA A 288 -7.37 -22.13 -9.48
C ALA A 288 -6.34 -22.71 -10.48
N ASN A 289 -5.71 -21.87 -11.30
CA ASN A 289 -4.82 -22.31 -12.38
C ASN A 289 -3.33 -22.07 -12.12
N ALA A 290 -2.95 -21.33 -11.07
CA ALA A 290 -1.54 -21.06 -10.75
C ALA A 290 -0.77 -22.27 -10.19
N ASN A 291 -1.50 -23.24 -9.61
CA ASN A 291 -0.96 -24.47 -9.00
C ASN A 291 0.22 -24.24 -8.04
N TRP A 292 0.26 -23.10 -7.34
CA TRP A 292 1.33 -22.70 -6.39
C TRP A 292 2.72 -22.47 -7.00
N GLU A 293 3.01 -23.02 -8.18
CA GLU A 293 4.28 -22.85 -8.90
C GLU A 293 4.43 -21.46 -9.50
N ARG A 294 3.32 -20.82 -9.88
CA ARG A 294 3.29 -19.38 -10.16
C ARG A 294 2.91 -18.64 -8.89
N PRO A 295 3.85 -17.97 -8.20
CA PRO A 295 3.55 -17.32 -6.93
C PRO A 295 2.55 -16.19 -7.11
N ILE A 296 1.56 -16.12 -6.22
CA ILE A 296 0.58 -15.04 -6.17
C ILE A 296 0.85 -14.20 -4.93
N TYR A 297 0.89 -12.88 -5.12
CA TYR A 297 1.18 -11.90 -4.10
C TYR A 297 0.09 -10.83 -4.06
N MET A 298 -0.04 -10.21 -2.90
CA MET A 298 -0.86 -9.03 -2.65
C MET A 298 0.03 -7.93 -2.09
N ALA A 299 0.01 -6.73 -2.68
CA ALA A 299 0.70 -5.59 -2.07
C ALA A 299 0.10 -5.28 -0.70
N ILE A 300 0.93 -4.93 0.29
CA ILE A 300 0.43 -4.69 1.66
C ILE A 300 -0.55 -3.51 1.77
N THR A 301 -0.56 -2.64 0.77
CA THR A 301 -1.44 -1.47 0.63
C THR A 301 -2.83 -1.80 0.15
N VAL A 302 -3.05 -3.01 -0.40
CA VAL A 302 -4.39 -3.42 -0.84
C VAL A 302 -5.29 -3.59 0.38
N GLY A 303 -6.42 -2.89 0.42
CA GLY A 303 -7.36 -2.91 1.54
C GLY A 303 -8.02 -4.27 1.77
N GLY A 304 -8.50 -4.50 2.99
CA GLY A 304 -9.12 -5.76 3.44
C GLY A 304 -10.28 -6.22 2.55
N GLU A 305 -11.07 -5.26 2.09
CA GLU A 305 -12.23 -5.46 1.22
C GLU A 305 -11.90 -6.10 -0.14
N ASN A 306 -10.64 -5.98 -0.58
CA ASN A 306 -10.15 -6.49 -1.86
C ASN A 306 -9.40 -7.85 -1.74
N ARG A 307 -9.42 -8.49 -0.57
CA ARG A 307 -8.65 -9.73 -0.28
C ARG A 307 -9.48 -11.01 -0.21
N LEU A 308 -10.77 -10.95 -0.55
CA LEU A 308 -11.68 -12.11 -0.57
C LEU A 308 -11.74 -12.92 0.75
N ASN A 309 -11.57 -12.25 1.90
CA ASN A 309 -11.47 -12.87 3.23
C ASN A 309 -10.35 -13.92 3.34
N MET A 310 -9.26 -13.78 2.57
CA MET A 310 -8.16 -14.74 2.57
C MET A 310 -6.94 -14.25 3.37
N ASP A 311 -7.11 -13.28 4.26
CA ASP A 311 -6.03 -12.73 5.09
C ASP A 311 -5.30 -13.80 5.93
N ASN A 312 -6.02 -14.85 6.36
CA ASN A 312 -5.44 -15.98 7.08
C ASN A 312 -4.47 -16.80 6.23
N HIS A 313 -4.50 -16.66 4.90
CA HIS A 313 -3.64 -17.36 3.95
C HIS A 313 -2.42 -16.55 3.50
N PHE A 314 -2.21 -15.37 4.08
CA PHE A 314 -1.12 -14.47 3.73
C PHE A 314 0.10 -14.63 4.64
N VAL A 315 1.27 -14.72 4.01
CA VAL A 315 2.58 -14.66 4.68
C VAL A 315 3.33 -13.44 4.17
N GLN A 316 3.71 -12.53 5.06
CA GLN A 316 4.43 -11.32 4.69
C GLN A 316 5.91 -11.63 4.40
N GLU A 317 6.37 -11.28 3.19
CA GLU A 317 7.77 -11.44 2.75
C GLU A 317 8.45 -10.05 2.55
N GLY A 318 7.80 -8.94 2.95
CA GLY A 318 8.30 -7.58 2.78
C GLY A 318 7.17 -6.58 2.57
N LEU A 319 7.18 -5.90 1.41
CA LEU A 319 6.07 -5.04 0.95
C LEU A 319 4.96 -5.84 0.24
N ALA A 320 5.09 -7.16 0.17
CA ALA A 320 4.08 -8.04 -0.39
C ALA A 320 3.73 -9.18 0.58
N TYR A 321 2.46 -9.54 0.61
CA TYR A 321 1.95 -10.77 1.19
C TYR A 321 1.98 -11.86 0.12
N ARG A 322 2.67 -12.96 0.37
CA ARG A 322 2.57 -14.17 -0.45
C ARG A 322 1.31 -14.92 -0.08
N PHE A 323 0.58 -15.37 -1.09
CA PHE A 323 -0.54 -16.29 -0.90
C PHE A 323 -0.06 -17.72 -0.68
N THR A 324 -0.62 -18.39 0.33
CA THR A 324 -0.26 -19.78 0.69
C THR A 324 -1.52 -20.62 0.90
N PRO A 325 -1.45 -21.95 0.72
CA PRO A 325 -2.59 -22.83 0.97
C PRO A 325 -2.89 -23.05 2.47
N PHE A 326 -2.07 -22.49 3.36
CA PHE A 326 -2.10 -22.75 4.80
C PHE A 326 -2.85 -21.66 5.54
N ASP A 327 -3.53 -22.01 6.64
CA ASP A 327 -4.03 -21.01 7.59
C ASP A 327 -2.85 -20.48 8.42
N ALA A 328 -2.10 -19.55 7.82
CA ALA A 328 -0.91 -18.94 8.40
C ALA A 328 -1.22 -18.24 9.74
N GLN A 329 -2.44 -17.70 9.90
CA GLN A 329 -2.84 -17.08 11.16
C GLN A 329 -3.00 -18.11 12.28
N ALA A 330 -3.73 -19.20 12.04
CA ALA A 330 -3.90 -20.27 13.02
C ALA A 330 -2.57 -20.96 13.36
N LEU A 331 -1.64 -21.02 12.40
CA LEU A 331 -0.32 -21.60 12.58
C LEU A 331 0.71 -20.63 13.18
N GLY A 332 0.35 -19.36 13.40
CA GLY A 332 1.28 -18.33 13.88
C GLY A 332 2.42 -18.01 12.90
N ALA A 333 2.23 -18.28 11.62
CA ALA A 333 3.24 -18.22 10.55
C ALA A 333 2.96 -17.09 9.54
N THR A 334 2.45 -15.94 10.02
CA THR A 334 2.04 -14.82 9.15
C THR A 334 3.20 -13.98 8.59
N ILE A 335 4.44 -14.24 9.02
CA ILE A 335 5.65 -13.56 8.55
C ILE A 335 6.72 -14.60 8.26
N ASP A 336 7.32 -14.55 7.07
CA ASP A 336 8.55 -15.28 6.74
C ASP A 336 9.75 -14.40 7.11
N SER A 337 10.27 -14.59 8.32
CA SER A 337 11.32 -13.72 8.87
C SER A 337 12.65 -13.84 8.13
N GLU A 338 12.95 -14.98 7.52
CA GLU A 338 14.21 -15.16 6.78
C GLU A 338 14.18 -14.42 5.45
N LYS A 339 13.11 -14.58 4.65
CA LYS A 339 12.96 -13.84 3.38
C LYS A 339 12.78 -12.36 3.62
N MET A 340 11.95 -11.99 4.60
CA MET A 340 11.72 -10.58 4.93
C MET A 340 13.01 -9.90 5.42
N TYR A 341 13.87 -10.61 6.17
CA TYR A 341 15.19 -10.10 6.56
C TYR A 341 16.09 -9.89 5.34
N ASP A 342 16.20 -10.87 4.46
CA ASP A 342 17.02 -10.75 3.24
C ASP A 342 16.56 -9.57 2.36
N ASN A 343 15.24 -9.48 2.15
CA ASN A 343 14.64 -8.40 1.37
C ASN A 343 14.95 -7.02 1.97
N LEU A 344 14.71 -6.83 3.27
CA LEU A 344 14.91 -5.54 3.93
C LEU A 344 16.38 -5.14 4.06
N MET A 345 17.27 -6.11 4.33
CA MET A 345 18.66 -5.83 4.70
C MET A 345 19.60 -5.80 3.50
N ASN A 346 19.31 -6.62 2.47
CA ASN A 346 20.23 -6.88 1.37
C ASN A 346 19.71 -6.40 0.02
N LYS A 347 18.39 -6.33 -0.20
CA LYS A 347 17.81 -6.01 -1.50
C LYS A 347 17.22 -4.61 -1.57
N PHE A 348 16.46 -4.21 -0.56
CA PHE A 348 15.68 -2.98 -0.60
C PHE A 348 16.56 -1.73 -0.71
N LYS A 349 16.01 -0.74 -1.41
CA LYS A 349 16.59 0.59 -1.59
C LYS A 349 15.72 1.63 -0.89
N PHE A 350 16.34 2.72 -0.44
CA PHE A 350 15.69 3.72 0.41
C PHE A 350 15.72 5.13 -0.19
N GLY A 351 15.94 5.28 -1.49
CA GLY A 351 15.62 6.50 -2.21
C GLY A 351 16.34 7.77 -1.75
N GLY A 352 17.49 7.64 -1.09
CA GLY A 352 18.22 8.78 -0.52
C GLY A 352 17.63 9.36 0.76
N ILE A 353 16.67 8.69 1.41
CA ILE A 353 15.99 9.18 2.65
C ILE A 353 16.98 9.47 3.78
N ASN A 354 18.17 8.90 3.76
CA ASN A 354 19.21 9.16 4.76
C ASN A 354 20.08 10.40 4.46
N LYS A 355 19.89 11.07 3.32
CA LYS A 355 20.59 12.32 2.99
C LYS A 355 20.05 13.46 3.84
N ALA A 356 20.90 14.10 4.63
CA ALA A 356 20.49 15.22 5.48
C ALA A 356 19.85 16.35 4.66
N GLY A 357 18.71 16.88 5.14
CA GLY A 357 18.00 17.98 4.49
C GLY A 357 17.21 17.62 3.24
N ILE A 358 17.04 16.33 2.93
CA ILE A 358 16.19 15.90 1.81
C ILE A 358 14.73 16.31 2.04
N TYR A 359 14.11 16.91 1.03
CA TYR A 359 12.69 17.23 1.07
C TYR A 359 11.83 15.96 0.91
N ILE A 360 10.95 15.72 1.87
CA ILE A 360 10.00 14.60 1.89
C ILE A 360 8.59 15.19 2.08
N ASP A 361 7.78 15.17 1.02
CA ASP A 361 6.36 15.57 1.13
C ASP A 361 5.53 14.57 1.95
N GLU A 362 4.33 14.98 2.32
CA GLU A 362 3.41 14.22 3.16
C GLU A 362 3.15 12.79 2.65
N ASN A 363 2.96 12.61 1.34
CA ASN A 363 2.67 11.30 0.76
C ASN A 363 3.91 10.41 0.81
N THR A 364 5.07 10.96 0.46
CA THR A 364 6.35 10.25 0.55
C THR A 364 6.66 9.87 2.00
N MET A 365 6.34 10.75 2.96
CA MET A 365 6.51 10.51 4.40
C MET A 365 5.72 9.28 4.85
N ARG A 366 4.46 9.13 4.41
CA ARG A 366 3.62 7.95 4.71
C ARG A 366 4.20 6.65 4.13
N MET A 367 4.87 6.73 2.97
CA MET A 367 5.58 5.57 2.43
C MET A 367 6.80 5.20 3.29
N CYS A 368 7.55 6.19 3.79
CA CYS A 368 8.65 5.95 4.73
C CYS A 368 8.15 5.31 6.03
N TYR A 369 7.00 5.75 6.55
CA TYR A 369 6.36 5.17 7.73
C TYR A 369 6.05 3.69 7.53
N THR A 370 5.54 3.34 6.35
CA THR A 370 5.26 1.96 5.98
C THR A 370 6.54 1.10 6.02
N HIS A 371 7.66 1.60 5.47
CA HIS A 371 8.92 0.86 5.50
C HIS A 371 9.46 0.66 6.92
N ARG A 372 9.41 1.68 7.77
CA ARG A 372 9.80 1.53 9.19
C ARG A 372 8.91 0.52 9.91
N ARG A 373 7.59 0.53 9.68
CA ARG A 373 6.67 -0.45 10.26
C ARG A 373 7.00 -1.89 9.85
N ILE A 374 7.40 -2.11 8.60
CA ILE A 374 7.83 -3.42 8.09
C ILE A 374 9.09 -3.90 8.81
N PHE A 375 10.08 -3.02 9.03
CA PHE A 375 11.22 -3.35 9.89
C PHE A 375 10.77 -3.76 11.30
N THR A 376 9.89 -2.97 11.92
CA THR A 376 9.38 -3.25 13.26
C THR A 376 8.65 -4.61 13.35
N GLN A 377 7.88 -4.97 12.33
CA GLN A 377 7.22 -6.28 12.22
C GLN A 377 8.26 -7.41 12.16
N LEU A 378 9.29 -7.27 11.31
CA LEU A 378 10.40 -8.21 11.22
C LEU A 378 11.13 -8.34 12.56
N ILE A 379 11.49 -7.23 13.19
CA ILE A 379 12.22 -7.19 14.47
C ILE A 379 11.42 -7.91 15.56
N THR A 380 10.12 -7.63 15.64
CA THR A 380 9.23 -8.29 16.61
C THR A 380 9.18 -9.79 16.36
N GLN A 381 9.11 -10.22 15.11
CA GLN A 381 9.12 -11.63 14.74
C GLN A 381 10.47 -12.30 15.09
N LEU A 382 11.60 -11.68 14.77
CA LEU A 382 12.93 -12.17 15.13
C LEU A 382 13.12 -12.30 16.64
N LEU A 383 12.58 -11.38 17.43
CA LEU A 383 12.60 -11.45 18.89
C LEU A 383 11.77 -12.64 19.42
N LYS A 384 10.58 -12.89 18.84
CA LYS A 384 9.76 -14.07 19.16
C LYS A 384 10.49 -15.38 18.87
N GLU A 385 11.23 -15.42 17.76
CA GLU A 385 12.06 -16.56 17.36
C GLU A 385 13.39 -16.66 18.14
N GLY A 386 13.66 -15.74 19.07
CA GLY A 386 14.91 -15.72 19.85
C GLY A 386 16.15 -15.26 19.06
N LYS A 387 16.00 -14.80 17.82
CA LYS A 387 17.08 -14.34 16.92
C LYS A 387 17.53 -12.91 17.25
N LYS A 388 17.99 -12.70 18.50
CA LYS A 388 18.33 -11.37 19.06
C LYS A 388 19.38 -10.60 18.25
N ASP A 389 20.42 -11.28 17.76
CA ASP A 389 21.48 -10.62 16.97
C ASP A 389 20.97 -10.08 15.63
N LYS A 390 20.11 -10.85 14.94
CA LYS A 390 19.45 -10.38 13.71
C LYS A 390 18.52 -9.21 14.00
N ALA A 391 17.74 -9.28 15.09
CA ALA A 391 16.84 -8.21 15.50
C ALA A 391 17.59 -6.90 15.77
N LEU A 392 18.72 -6.95 16.49
CA LEU A 392 19.55 -5.77 16.74
C LEU A 392 20.12 -5.18 15.44
N LYS A 393 20.65 -6.02 14.54
CA LYS A 393 21.15 -5.56 13.24
C LYS A 393 20.06 -4.89 12.39
N ALA A 394 18.85 -5.44 12.39
CA ALA A 394 17.72 -4.86 11.67
C ALA A 394 17.28 -3.51 12.24
N LEU A 395 17.26 -3.36 13.56
CA LEU A 395 17.01 -2.07 14.23
C LEU A 395 18.03 -1.01 13.81
N GLU A 396 19.32 -1.33 13.90
CA GLU A 396 20.39 -0.39 13.59
C GLU A 396 20.41 -0.01 12.11
N TYR A 397 20.11 -0.97 11.23
CA TYR A 397 19.99 -0.71 9.80
C TYR A 397 18.78 0.16 9.48
N CYS A 398 17.63 -0.08 10.12
CA CYS A 398 16.44 0.77 9.98
C CYS A 398 16.75 2.22 10.40
N GLU A 399 17.42 2.45 11.53
CA GLU A 399 17.79 3.81 11.97
C GLU A 399 18.78 4.48 11.02
N LYS A 400 19.69 3.71 10.43
CA LYS A 400 20.66 4.22 9.44
C LYS A 400 19.98 4.63 8.13
N MET A 401 19.07 3.81 7.61
CA MET A 401 18.45 4.02 6.30
C MET A 401 17.23 4.93 6.35
N ILE A 402 16.53 4.97 7.49
CA ILE A 402 15.35 5.79 7.74
C ILE A 402 15.59 6.61 9.02
N PRO A 403 16.50 7.61 8.99
CA PRO A 403 16.87 8.35 10.18
C PRO A 403 15.75 9.26 10.67
N ALA A 404 15.64 9.40 12.00
CA ALA A 404 14.63 10.26 12.63
C ALA A 404 14.75 11.75 12.30
N SER A 405 15.93 12.21 11.85
CA SER A 405 16.12 13.59 11.40
C SER A 405 15.32 13.93 10.15
N ASN A 406 15.05 12.94 9.29
CA ASN A 406 14.30 13.13 8.04
C ASN A 406 12.91 12.49 8.11
N VAL A 407 12.78 11.37 8.83
CA VAL A 407 11.51 10.67 9.04
C VAL A 407 11.31 10.55 10.56
N PRO A 408 10.71 11.55 11.22
CA PRO A 408 10.56 11.57 12.67
C PRO A 408 9.92 10.30 13.23
N TYR A 409 10.27 9.94 14.47
CA TYR A 409 9.57 8.86 15.15
C TYR A 409 8.10 9.25 15.34
N ASP A 410 7.20 8.31 15.06
CA ASP A 410 5.77 8.52 15.12
C ASP A 410 5.06 7.23 15.51
N TYR A 411 3.95 7.35 16.21
CA TYR A 411 3.10 6.21 16.53
C TYR A 411 2.64 5.46 15.26
N GLN A 412 2.32 6.19 14.19
CA GLN A 412 1.91 5.64 12.88
C GLN A 412 2.99 4.80 12.19
N ASN A 413 4.26 5.07 12.48
CA ASN A 413 5.39 4.29 11.95
C ASN A 413 5.91 3.23 12.93
N SER A 414 5.16 2.99 14.01
CA SER A 414 5.44 1.96 15.02
C SER A 414 6.79 2.14 15.72
N ALA A 415 7.21 3.40 15.92
CA ALA A 415 8.45 3.71 16.63
C ALA A 415 8.42 3.24 18.09
N GLN A 416 7.25 3.20 18.75
CA GLN A 416 7.17 2.68 20.12
C GLN A 416 7.66 1.22 20.23
N SER A 417 7.33 0.40 19.23
CA SER A 417 7.77 -1.00 19.19
C SER A 417 9.26 -1.12 18.89
N MET A 418 9.88 -0.16 18.18
CA MET A 418 11.34 -0.09 18.05
C MET A 418 11.99 0.20 19.41
N ALA A 419 11.42 1.11 20.19
CA ALA A 419 11.91 1.42 21.54
C ALA A 419 11.83 0.19 22.46
N GLU A 420 10.68 -0.49 22.48
CA GLU A 420 10.50 -1.75 23.21
C GLU A 420 11.50 -2.82 22.78
N ALA A 421 11.73 -2.98 21.47
CA ALA A 421 12.71 -3.92 20.97
C ALA A 421 14.14 -3.58 21.46
N TYR A 422 14.52 -2.30 21.48
CA TYR A 422 15.79 -1.88 22.07
C TYR A 422 15.88 -2.20 23.57
N TYR A 423 14.82 -1.97 24.34
CA TYR A 423 14.81 -2.35 25.76
C TYR A 423 14.96 -3.87 25.95
N LEU A 424 14.24 -4.69 25.17
CA LEU A 424 14.33 -6.15 25.22
C LEU A 424 15.71 -6.69 24.84
N LEU A 425 16.45 -5.94 24.03
CA LEU A 425 17.83 -6.23 23.64
C LEU A 425 18.88 -5.61 24.59
N GLY A 426 18.45 -5.00 25.70
CA GLY A 426 19.33 -4.39 26.70
C GLY A 426 19.91 -3.02 26.30
N GLN A 427 19.48 -2.44 25.17
CA GLN A 427 19.94 -1.15 24.64
C GLN A 427 19.12 0.01 25.22
N LYS A 428 19.13 0.14 26.55
CA LYS A 428 18.23 1.06 27.27
C LYS A 428 18.32 2.51 26.80
N ALA A 429 19.52 3.02 26.57
CA ALA A 429 19.72 4.41 26.12
C ALA A 429 19.10 4.68 24.74
N LYS A 430 19.12 3.69 23.83
CA LYS A 430 18.46 3.82 22.51
C LYS A 430 16.94 3.78 22.64
N GLY A 431 16.41 2.88 23.48
CA GLY A 431 14.98 2.85 23.80
C GLY A 431 14.49 4.17 24.40
N ASP A 432 15.20 4.69 25.41
CA ASP A 432 14.90 5.96 26.07
C ASP A 432 14.91 7.13 25.06
N LYS A 433 15.87 7.17 24.13
CA LYS A 433 15.92 8.20 23.09
C LYS A 433 14.68 8.23 22.19
N ILE A 434 14.17 7.06 21.79
CA ILE A 434 12.97 6.98 20.93
C ILE A 434 11.73 7.37 21.74
N MET A 435 11.61 6.87 22.98
CA MET A 435 10.49 7.22 23.86
C MET A 435 10.44 8.70 24.18
N ASP A 436 11.59 9.32 24.43
CA ASP A 436 11.71 10.75 24.67
C ASP A 436 11.23 11.57 23.45
N ALA A 437 11.60 11.16 22.24
CA ALA A 437 11.15 11.83 21.02
C ALA A 437 9.63 11.72 20.79
N LEU A 438 9.04 10.56 21.09
CA LEU A 438 7.59 10.33 21.00
C LEU A 438 6.83 11.16 22.05
N ALA A 439 7.27 11.09 23.31
CA ALA A 439 6.67 11.83 24.42
C ALA A 439 6.77 13.34 24.25
N ASN A 440 7.93 13.84 23.81
CA ASN A 440 8.09 15.26 23.49
C ASN A 440 7.15 15.69 22.37
N LYS A 441 7.01 14.91 21.30
CA LYS A 441 6.08 15.22 20.22
C LYS A 441 4.64 15.32 20.72
N SER A 442 4.18 14.34 21.50
CA SER A 442 2.84 14.36 22.10
C SER A 442 2.65 15.59 22.99
N MET A 443 3.65 15.91 23.82
CA MET A 443 3.65 17.09 24.69
C MET A 443 3.58 18.40 23.89
N GLU A 444 4.35 18.54 22.80
CA GLU A 444 4.36 19.73 21.94
C GLU A 444 2.98 19.98 21.33
N TYR A 445 2.30 18.95 20.82
CA TYR A 445 0.93 19.08 20.32
C TYR A 445 -0.05 19.50 21.41
N LEU A 446 0.04 18.89 22.61
CA LEU A 446 -0.81 19.28 23.74
C LEU A 446 -0.62 20.75 24.12
N ILE A 447 0.63 21.22 24.19
CA ILE A 447 0.95 22.63 24.45
C ILE A 447 0.39 23.53 23.33
N TRP A 448 0.54 23.12 22.07
CA TRP A 448 0.03 23.86 20.93
C TRP A 448 -1.49 24.00 20.96
N TYR A 449 -2.25 22.92 21.20
CA TYR A 449 -3.70 23.00 21.37
C TYR A 449 -4.08 23.90 22.54
N LEU A 450 -3.37 23.81 23.67
CA LEU A 450 -3.59 24.71 24.81
C LEU A 450 -3.17 26.16 24.55
N SER A 451 -2.46 26.47 23.47
CA SER A 451 -2.18 27.85 23.06
C SER A 451 -3.33 28.50 22.28
N MET A 452 -4.26 27.68 21.76
CA MET A 452 -5.38 28.16 20.94
C MET A 452 -6.46 28.88 21.75
N SER A 453 -7.37 29.57 21.08
CA SER A 453 -8.59 30.11 21.71
C SER A 453 -9.48 29.00 22.29
N ASN A 454 -10.34 29.32 23.26
CA ASN A 454 -11.21 28.30 23.87
C ASN A 454 -12.14 27.63 22.83
N GLN A 455 -12.61 28.37 21.82
CA GLN A 455 -13.45 27.80 20.75
C GLN A 455 -12.66 26.79 19.89
N GLN A 456 -11.45 27.15 19.46
CA GLN A 456 -10.59 26.25 18.67
C GLN A 456 -10.17 25.02 19.47
N LEU A 457 -9.87 25.18 20.76
CA LEU A 457 -9.54 24.08 21.65
C LEU A 457 -10.72 23.10 21.78
N THR A 458 -11.94 23.60 21.95
CA THR A 458 -13.14 22.75 22.03
C THR A 458 -13.42 22.01 20.72
N ILE A 459 -13.21 22.65 19.56
CA ILE A 459 -13.31 21.98 18.25
C ILE A 459 -12.23 20.91 18.10
N SER A 460 -11.03 21.16 18.63
CA SER A 460 -9.88 20.25 18.55
C SER A 460 -9.82 19.22 19.69
N GLY A 461 -10.87 19.10 20.50
CA GLY A 461 -10.86 18.28 21.71
C GLY A 461 -10.56 16.79 21.45
N GLN A 462 -11.00 16.25 20.31
CA GLN A 462 -10.69 14.87 19.92
C GLN A 462 -9.18 14.67 19.69
N GLU A 463 -8.54 15.59 18.96
CA GLU A 463 -7.10 15.54 18.69
C GLU A 463 -6.27 15.78 19.96
N PHE A 464 -6.72 16.67 20.84
CA PHE A 464 -6.10 16.86 22.16
C PHE A 464 -6.12 15.55 22.97
N MET A 465 -7.29 14.90 23.05
CA MET A 465 -7.42 13.64 23.78
C MET A 465 -6.63 12.49 23.13
N TYR A 466 -6.46 12.51 21.81
CA TYR A 466 -5.58 11.58 21.12
C TYR A 466 -4.13 11.71 21.60
N HIS A 467 -3.58 12.93 21.69
CA HIS A 467 -2.22 13.14 22.20
C HIS A 467 -2.07 12.88 23.71
N ILE A 468 -3.13 13.06 24.51
CA ILE A 468 -3.17 12.61 25.91
C ILE A 468 -2.99 11.09 25.98
N TYR A 469 -3.75 10.36 25.16
CA TYR A 469 -3.67 8.90 25.11
C TYR A 469 -2.28 8.43 24.68
N LEU A 470 -1.69 9.04 23.64
CA LEU A 470 -0.34 8.68 23.20
C LEU A 470 0.71 8.91 24.30
N LEU A 471 0.69 10.08 24.94
CA LEU A 471 1.65 10.39 26.01
C LEU A 471 1.51 9.44 27.20
N ASP A 472 0.28 9.07 27.57
CA ASP A 472 0.02 8.09 28.64
C ASP A 472 0.57 6.69 28.28
N GLU A 473 0.35 6.21 27.05
CA GLU A 473 0.92 4.94 26.59
C GLU A 473 2.46 4.97 26.54
N GLU A 474 3.05 6.10 26.14
CA GLU A 474 4.49 6.30 26.14
C GLU A 474 5.08 6.27 27.56
N ILE A 475 4.40 6.89 28.52
CA ILE A 475 4.77 6.83 29.95
C ILE A 475 4.70 5.39 30.47
N LYS A 476 3.62 4.65 30.19
CA LYS A 476 3.49 3.24 30.63
C LYS A 476 4.63 2.36 30.10
N ILE A 477 5.03 2.54 28.85
CA ILE A 477 6.19 1.84 28.28
C ILE A 477 7.47 2.24 29.02
N MET A 478 7.70 3.53 29.22
CA MET A 478 8.86 4.02 29.97
C MET A 478 8.91 3.46 31.40
N GLU A 479 7.78 3.38 32.10
CA GLU A 479 7.67 2.79 33.45
C GLU A 479 7.96 1.29 33.45
N LYS A 480 7.37 0.54 32.51
CA LYS A 480 7.60 -0.91 32.32
C LYS A 480 9.09 -1.23 32.22
N TYR A 481 9.86 -0.40 31.51
CA TYR A 481 11.31 -0.56 31.33
C TYR A 481 12.17 0.29 32.30
N LYS A 482 11.54 0.87 33.33
CA LYS A 482 12.18 1.64 34.41
C LYS A 482 13.01 2.81 33.89
N SER A 483 12.56 3.48 32.83
CA SER A 483 13.19 4.71 32.33
C SER A 483 13.14 5.80 33.38
N LYS A 484 14.19 6.62 33.46
CA LYS A 484 14.24 7.76 34.39
C LYS A 484 13.37 8.93 33.91
N GLN A 485 12.96 8.93 32.64
CA GLN A 485 12.16 9.99 32.03
C GLN A 485 10.66 9.86 32.33
N ALA A 486 10.19 8.68 32.74
CA ALA A 486 8.77 8.42 33.02
C ALA A 486 8.15 9.44 33.97
N SER A 487 8.81 9.72 35.11
CA SER A 487 8.30 10.64 36.12
C SER A 487 8.21 12.08 35.63
N HIS A 488 9.11 12.50 34.73
CA HIS A 488 9.08 13.83 34.13
C HIS A 488 7.82 14.00 33.26
N TYR A 489 7.57 13.05 32.36
CA TYR A 489 6.42 13.11 31.45
C TYR A 489 5.10 12.90 32.17
N ALA A 490 5.05 12.03 33.20
CA ALA A 490 3.85 11.85 34.03
C ALA A 490 3.42 13.16 34.70
N GLY A 491 4.37 13.91 35.29
CA GLY A 491 4.07 15.22 35.87
C GLY A 491 3.58 16.23 34.82
N LYS A 492 4.14 16.19 33.61
CA LYS A 492 3.70 17.05 32.50
C LYS A 492 2.32 16.70 31.98
N LEU A 493 1.99 15.42 31.87
CA LEU A 493 0.67 14.97 31.46
C LEU A 493 -0.41 15.47 32.43
N GLU A 494 -0.18 15.36 33.74
CA GLU A 494 -1.10 15.85 34.78
C GLU A 494 -1.30 17.37 34.72
N GLU A 495 -0.21 18.13 34.55
CA GLU A 495 -0.23 19.59 34.36
C GLU A 495 -1.09 19.98 33.16
N LEU A 496 -0.81 19.41 31.98
CA LEU A 496 -1.49 19.74 30.73
C LEU A 496 -2.96 19.34 30.75
N TYR A 497 -3.29 18.18 31.30
CA TYR A 497 -4.68 17.73 31.44
C TYR A 497 -5.47 18.63 32.39
N SER A 498 -4.86 19.06 33.50
CA SER A 498 -5.48 19.99 34.45
C SER A 498 -5.78 21.34 33.80
N MET A 499 -4.85 21.87 32.99
CA MET A 499 -5.07 23.07 32.19
C MET A 499 -6.25 22.90 31.22
N TYR A 500 -6.29 21.80 30.49
CA TYR A 500 -7.40 21.50 29.57
C TYR A 500 -8.75 21.42 30.28
N ALA A 501 -8.82 20.69 31.40
CA ALA A 501 -10.04 20.54 32.19
C ALA A 501 -10.55 21.87 32.75
N SER A 502 -9.65 22.76 33.20
CA SER A 502 -10.04 24.09 33.69
C SER A 502 -10.65 24.97 32.59
N ARG A 503 -10.06 24.96 31.38
CA ARG A 503 -10.50 25.79 30.25
C ARG A 503 -11.80 25.32 29.62
N THR A 504 -12.04 24.01 29.61
CA THR A 504 -13.27 23.41 29.06
C THR A 504 -14.45 23.49 30.03
N LYS A 505 -14.21 23.40 31.35
CA LYS A 505 -15.24 23.64 32.36
C LYS A 505 -15.73 25.09 32.41
N ALA A 506 -14.88 26.06 32.09
CA ALA A 506 -15.25 27.49 32.05
C ALA A 506 -16.19 27.86 30.87
N GLN A 507 -16.48 26.94 29.96
CA GLN A 507 -17.39 27.13 28.82
C GLN A 507 -18.76 26.44 29.00
N GLN A 508 -18.93 25.63 30.04
CA GLN A 508 -20.21 25.06 30.48
C GLN A 508 -20.83 25.96 31.54
#